data_AF-A0A971MUI3-F1
#
_entry.id   AF-A0A971MUI3-F1
#
_cell.length_a   1.000
_cell.length_b   1.000
_cell.length_c   1.000
_cell.angle_alpha   90.00
_cell.angle_beta   90.00
_cell.angle_gamma   90.00
#
_symmetry.space_group_name_H-M   'P 1'
#
loop_
_entity.id
_entity.type
_entity.pdbx_description
1 polymer ?
#
loop_
_entity_poly.entity_id
_entity_poly.type
_entity_poly.pdbx_seq_one_letter_code
_entity_poly.pdbx_strand_id
1 'polypeptide(L)'
;MSDPTKKQKLHDKIQVIQALNYKKQGYTDIKVNNANARSGQPRKVGKYTPDLSATINNQTTVCLIETHESIMDIQTTIDKWREFDRSGLDFHLLIPHSDFNLAKEIARNNGISIDKYWYSNNY
;
A
#
# COMPACT_ATOMS: atom_id res chain seq x y z
N MET A 1 -7.01 23.30 9.30
CA MET A 1 -7.72 22.41 8.36
C MET A 1 -6.76 22.09 7.22
N SER A 2 -6.43 20.81 7.01
CA SER A 2 -5.55 20.41 5.91
C SER A 2 -6.34 20.41 4.60
N ASP A 3 -5.76 21.01 3.55
CA ASP A 3 -6.34 21.07 2.21
C ASP A 3 -6.39 19.64 1.61
N PRO A 4 -7.58 19.05 1.39
CA PRO A 4 -7.71 17.67 0.92
C PRO A 4 -7.02 17.44 -0.44
N THR A 5 -6.90 18.49 -1.25
CA THR A 5 -6.21 18.46 -2.55
C THR A 5 -4.70 18.26 -2.39
N LYS A 6 -4.10 18.78 -1.32
CA LYS A 6 -2.65 18.61 -1.06
C LYS A 6 -2.34 17.20 -0.60
N LYS A 7 -3.21 16.62 0.25
CA LYS A 7 -3.07 15.22 0.72
C LYS A 7 -3.15 14.23 -0.44
N GLN A 8 -4.13 14.40 -1.33
CA GLN A 8 -4.26 13.54 -2.51
C GLN A 8 -3.04 13.65 -3.44
N LYS A 9 -2.55 14.88 -3.69
CA LYS A 9 -1.34 15.08 -4.51
C LYS A 9 -0.10 14.42 -3.92
N LEU A 10 0.06 14.47 -2.60
CA LEU A 10 1.16 13.80 -1.92
C LEU A 10 1.03 12.28 -2.02
N HIS A 11 -0.15 11.76 -1.76
CA HIS A 11 -0.46 10.34 -1.90
C HIS A 11 -0.17 9.82 -3.32
N ASP A 12 -0.64 10.53 -4.35
CA ASP A 12 -0.38 10.19 -5.76
C ASP A 12 1.13 10.28 -6.10
N LYS A 13 1.83 11.28 -5.58
CA LYS A 13 3.29 11.42 -5.75
C LYS A 13 4.03 10.22 -5.15
N ILE A 14 3.64 9.76 -3.97
CA ILE A 14 4.27 8.61 -3.30
C ILE A 14 4.04 7.32 -4.09
N GLN A 15 2.84 7.12 -4.66
CA GLN A 15 2.58 6.00 -5.57
C GLN A 15 3.52 5.99 -6.76
N VAL A 16 3.74 7.15 -7.41
CA VAL A 16 4.65 7.26 -8.55
C VAL A 16 6.08 6.96 -8.15
N ILE A 17 6.54 7.48 -7.00
CA ILE A 17 7.89 7.18 -6.48
C ILE A 17 8.04 5.68 -6.26
N GLN A 18 7.04 5.03 -5.66
CA GLN A 18 7.09 3.60 -5.40
C GLN A 18 7.06 2.78 -6.69
N ALA A 19 6.29 3.19 -7.69
CA ALA A 19 6.30 2.57 -9.02
C ALA A 19 7.68 2.65 -9.68
N LEU A 20 8.39 3.78 -9.55
CA LEU A 20 9.75 3.91 -10.05
C LEU A 20 10.72 2.98 -9.30
N ASN A 21 10.55 2.81 -7.98
CA ASN A 21 11.34 1.87 -7.19
C ASN A 21 11.10 0.42 -7.59
N TYR A 22 9.85 0.05 -7.87
CA TYR A 22 9.48 -1.26 -8.40
C TYR A 22 10.10 -1.49 -9.78
N LYS A 23 10.00 -0.53 -10.69
CA LYS A 23 10.63 -0.61 -12.01
C LYS A 23 12.15 -0.85 -11.91
N LYS A 24 12.83 -0.14 -11.01
CA LYS A 24 14.28 -0.33 -10.76
C LYS A 24 14.63 -1.71 -10.21
N GLN A 25 13.70 -2.37 -9.51
CA GLN A 25 13.85 -3.72 -8.97
C GLN A 25 13.37 -4.82 -9.94
N GLY A 26 13.02 -4.47 -11.18
CA GLY A 26 12.63 -5.45 -12.19
C GLY A 26 11.15 -5.85 -12.18
N TYR A 27 10.30 -5.14 -11.42
CA TYR A 27 8.86 -5.34 -11.50
C TYR A 27 8.32 -4.85 -12.85
N THR A 28 7.29 -5.51 -13.35
CA THR A 28 6.59 -5.25 -14.61
C THR A 28 5.09 -5.08 -14.37
N ASP A 29 4.33 -4.72 -15.41
CA ASP A 29 2.87 -4.49 -15.33
C ASP A 29 2.46 -3.59 -14.13
N ILE A 30 3.25 -2.53 -13.91
CA ILE A 30 3.08 -1.63 -12.76
C ILE A 30 1.88 -0.72 -13.01
N LYS A 31 0.91 -0.77 -12.11
CA LYS A 31 -0.29 0.06 -12.13
C LYS A 31 -0.36 0.88 -10.84
N VAL A 32 -0.58 2.18 -10.99
CA VAL A 32 -0.75 3.12 -9.89
C VAL A 32 -2.16 3.68 -9.93
N ASN A 33 -2.62 4.17 -8.78
CA ASN A 33 -3.92 4.79 -8.61
C ASN A 33 -5.04 3.85 -9.07
N ASN A 34 -4.95 2.59 -8.64
CA ASN A 34 -5.89 1.54 -9.05
C ASN A 34 -7.34 1.87 -8.66
N ALA A 35 -7.56 2.73 -7.66
CA ALA A 35 -8.89 3.26 -7.33
C ALA A 35 -9.53 4.05 -8.49
N ASN A 36 -8.72 4.75 -9.29
CA ASN A 36 -9.16 5.55 -10.42
C ASN A 36 -8.91 4.88 -11.78
N ALA A 37 -8.22 3.74 -11.82
CA ALA A 37 -7.96 3.01 -13.05
C ALA A 37 -9.22 2.26 -13.53
N ARG A 38 -9.59 2.42 -14.81
CA ARG A 38 -10.67 1.64 -15.44
C ARG A 38 -10.30 0.16 -15.61
N SER A 39 -9.01 -0.17 -15.58
CA SER A 39 -8.46 -1.51 -15.79
C SER A 39 -7.20 -1.71 -14.96
N GLY A 40 -7.28 -2.56 -13.94
CA GLY A 40 -6.16 -2.95 -13.09
C GLY A 40 -6.40 -4.34 -12.49
N GLN A 41 -5.33 -5.11 -12.31
CA GLN A 41 -5.37 -6.40 -11.63
C GLN A 41 -4.41 -6.39 -10.44
N PRO A 42 -4.85 -6.79 -9.24
CA PRO A 42 -6.26 -6.93 -8.87
C PRO A 42 -6.92 -5.55 -8.72
N ARG A 43 -8.11 -5.38 -9.29
CA ARG A 43 -8.93 -4.16 -9.08
C ARG A 43 -9.38 -4.03 -7.64
N LYS A 44 -9.56 -5.18 -6.95
CA LYS A 44 -9.90 -5.27 -5.53
C LYS A 44 -9.30 -6.52 -4.91
N VAL A 45 -9.01 -6.42 -3.62
CA VAL A 45 -8.75 -7.53 -2.71
C VAL A 45 -9.80 -7.45 -1.61
N GLY A 46 -10.71 -8.43 -1.59
CA GLY A 46 -11.96 -8.31 -0.84
C GLY A 46 -12.77 -7.09 -1.30
N LYS A 47 -13.05 -6.18 -0.37
CA LYS A 47 -13.74 -4.90 -0.65
C LYS A 47 -12.81 -3.71 -0.91
N TYR A 48 -11.50 -3.87 -0.72
CA TYR A 48 -10.51 -2.80 -0.79
C TYR A 48 -9.79 -2.78 -2.12
N THR A 49 -9.34 -1.60 -2.55
CA THR A 49 -8.53 -1.43 -3.75
C THR A 49 -7.08 -1.17 -3.33
N PRO A 50 -6.07 -1.92 -3.83
CA PRO A 50 -4.68 -1.57 -3.58
C PRO A 50 -4.34 -0.21 -4.18
N ASP A 51 -3.37 0.52 -3.65
CA ASP A 51 -2.93 1.78 -4.24
C ASP A 51 -2.10 1.52 -5.50
N LEU A 52 -1.25 0.49 -5.44
CA LEU A 52 -0.35 0.09 -6.50
C LEU A 52 -0.33 -1.43 -6.64
N SER A 53 -0.23 -1.93 -7.87
CA SER A 53 0.01 -3.35 -8.16
C SER A 53 1.13 -3.50 -9.19
N ALA A 54 1.87 -4.60 -9.12
CA ALA A 54 2.91 -4.92 -10.08
C ALA A 54 3.14 -6.43 -10.14
N THR A 55 3.91 -6.90 -11.12
CA THR A 55 4.27 -8.32 -11.27
C THR A 55 5.77 -8.50 -11.27
N ILE A 56 6.27 -9.46 -10.50
CA ILE A 56 7.66 -9.90 -10.54
C ILE A 56 7.70 -11.43 -10.51
N ASN A 57 8.47 -12.07 -11.40
CA ASN A 57 8.57 -13.54 -11.48
C ASN A 57 7.21 -14.27 -11.53
N ASN A 58 6.25 -13.74 -12.31
CA ASN A 58 4.86 -14.22 -12.40
C ASN A 58 4.04 -14.17 -11.10
N GLN A 59 4.57 -13.55 -10.04
CA GLN A 59 3.83 -13.25 -8.81
C GLN A 59 3.26 -11.83 -8.89
N THR A 60 1.97 -11.68 -8.57
CA THR A 60 1.35 -10.37 -8.42
C THR A 60 1.59 -9.82 -7.01
N THR A 61 2.15 -8.63 -6.96
CA THR A 61 2.41 -7.84 -5.77
C THR A 61 1.39 -6.71 -5.68
N VAL A 62 0.85 -6.50 -4.49
CA VAL A 62 -0.06 -5.40 -4.15
C VAL A 62 0.55 -4.56 -3.06
N CYS A 63 0.42 -3.25 -3.18
CA CYS A 63 0.96 -2.31 -2.22
C CYS A 63 -0.14 -1.38 -1.72
N LEU A 64 -0.28 -1.31 -0.41
CA LEU A 64 -1.03 -0.26 0.27
C LEU A 64 -0.09 0.85 0.71
N ILE A 65 -0.57 2.08 0.61
CA ILE A 65 0.10 3.29 1.07
C ILE A 65 -0.73 3.84 2.21
N GLU A 66 -0.14 3.89 3.40
CA GLU A 66 -0.81 4.44 4.57
C GLU A 66 -0.30 5.84 4.87
N THR A 67 -1.12 6.62 5.56
CA THR A 67 -0.72 7.86 6.22
C THR A 67 -0.77 7.66 7.72
N HIS A 68 -0.26 8.63 8.48
CA HIS A 68 -0.42 8.62 9.93
C HIS A 68 -1.91 8.50 10.31
N GLU A 69 -2.78 9.28 9.67
CA GLU A 69 -4.21 9.26 9.98
C GLU A 69 -4.88 7.91 9.66
N SER A 70 -4.48 7.22 8.59
CA SER A 70 -5.05 5.89 8.30
C SER A 70 -4.56 4.85 9.30
N ILE A 71 -3.28 4.86 9.68
CA ILE A 71 -2.74 3.98 10.72
C ILE A 71 -3.46 4.19 12.06
N MET A 72 -3.81 5.44 12.39
CA MET A 72 -4.53 5.78 13.62
C MET A 72 -6.01 5.32 13.60
N ASP A 73 -6.62 5.11 12.43
CA ASP A 73 -7.88 4.35 12.31
C ASP A 73 -7.59 2.84 12.35
N ILE A 74 -7.24 2.37 13.55
CA ILE A 74 -6.73 1.02 13.80
C ILE A 74 -7.70 -0.06 13.30
N GLN A 75 -9.01 0.09 13.54
CA GLN A 75 -9.99 -0.92 13.18
C GLN A 75 -10.10 -1.08 11.65
N THR A 76 -10.26 0.03 10.92
CA THR A 76 -10.33 0.01 9.46
C THR A 76 -9.03 -0.51 8.84
N THR A 77 -7.89 -0.13 9.43
CA THR A 77 -6.56 -0.55 8.97
C THR A 77 -6.33 -2.04 9.13
N ILE A 78 -6.67 -2.60 10.30
CA ILE A 78 -6.57 -4.05 10.56
C ILE A 78 -7.48 -4.83 9.60
N ASP A 79 -8.73 -4.41 9.43
CA ASP A 79 -9.67 -5.08 8.54
C ASP A 79 -9.17 -5.07 7.10
N LYS A 80 -8.62 -3.93 6.65
CA LYS A 80 -8.01 -3.79 5.33
C LYS A 80 -6.82 -4.72 5.17
N TRP A 81 -5.81 -4.63 6.04
CA TRP A 81 -4.58 -5.42 5.92
C TRP A 81 -4.84 -6.93 5.98
N ARG A 82 -5.81 -7.37 6.79
CA ARG A 82 -6.20 -8.79 6.90
C ARG A 82 -6.77 -9.34 5.58
N GLU A 83 -7.50 -8.54 4.81
CA GLU A 83 -7.98 -8.96 3.48
C GLU A 83 -6.80 -9.15 2.51
N PHE A 84 -5.79 -8.28 2.57
CA PHE A 84 -4.59 -8.40 1.73
C PHE A 84 -3.71 -9.58 2.12
N ASP A 85 -3.46 -9.78 3.42
CA ASP A 85 -2.74 -10.93 3.97
C ASP A 85 -3.38 -12.28 3.53
N ARG A 86 -4.71 -12.36 3.55
CA ARG A 86 -5.44 -13.58 3.17
C ARG A 86 -5.60 -13.80 1.66
N SER A 87 -5.17 -12.84 0.84
CA SER A 87 -5.42 -12.88 -0.60
C SER A 87 -4.53 -13.85 -1.37
N GLY A 88 -3.42 -14.30 -0.77
CA GLY A 88 -2.39 -15.10 -1.43
C GLY A 88 -1.52 -14.29 -2.41
N LEU A 89 -1.69 -12.98 -2.46
CA LEU A 89 -0.85 -12.05 -3.20
C LEU A 89 0.36 -11.64 -2.35
N ASP A 90 1.41 -11.16 -3.01
CA ASP A 90 2.58 -10.61 -2.33
C ASP A 90 2.23 -9.21 -1.79
N PHE A 91 2.03 -9.10 -0.49
CA PHE A 91 1.46 -7.92 0.16
C PHE A 91 2.55 -7.01 0.71
N HIS A 92 2.70 -5.85 0.08
CA HIS A 92 3.59 -4.78 0.49
C HIS A 92 2.83 -3.65 1.19
N LEU A 93 3.50 -3.01 2.15
CA LEU A 93 3.00 -1.84 2.85
C LEU A 93 4.02 -0.69 2.77
N LEU A 94 3.58 0.48 2.33
CA LEU A 94 4.37 1.72 2.36
C LEU A 94 3.78 2.66 3.41
N ILE A 95 4.62 3.09 4.34
CA ILE A 95 4.22 3.87 5.51
C ILE A 95 5.11 5.10 5.72
N PRO A 96 4.63 6.12 6.46
CA PRO A 96 5.51 7.17 6.96
C PRO A 96 6.61 6.57 7.84
N HIS A 97 7.83 7.08 7.69
CA HIS A 97 8.96 6.56 8.47
C HIS A 97 8.75 6.71 9.99
N SER A 98 8.09 7.78 10.43
CA SER A 98 7.71 8.00 11.84
C SER A 98 6.81 6.90 12.42
N ASP A 99 5.97 6.30 11.58
CA ASP A 99 4.97 5.30 12.00
C ASP A 99 5.43 3.87 11.72
N PHE A 100 6.67 3.68 11.27
CA PHE A 100 7.17 2.37 10.82
C PHE A 100 7.05 1.28 11.90
N ASN A 101 7.51 1.59 13.12
CA ASN A 101 7.47 0.64 14.22
C ASN A 101 6.03 0.38 14.70
N LEU A 102 5.19 1.42 14.74
CA LEU A 102 3.79 1.32 15.12
C LEU A 102 3.02 0.40 14.16
N ALA A 103 3.18 0.58 12.84
CA ALA A 103 2.52 -0.25 11.84
C ALA A 103 2.93 -1.73 11.98
N LYS A 104 4.23 -2.00 12.19
CA LYS A 104 4.73 -3.36 12.41
C LYS A 104 4.16 -3.98 13.69
N GLU A 105 4.04 -3.19 14.76
CA GLU A 105 3.44 -3.65 16.01
C GLU A 105 1.97 -4.00 15.81
N ILE A 106 1.19 -3.14 15.14
CA ILE A 106 -0.21 -3.39 14.82
C ILE A 106 -0.36 -4.67 14.01
N ALA A 107 0.43 -4.85 12.94
CA ALA A 107 0.37 -6.05 12.11
C ALA A 107 0.68 -7.32 12.92
N ARG A 108 1.77 -7.30 13.70
CA ARG A 108 2.19 -8.44 14.53
C ARG A 108 1.15 -8.80 15.58
N ASN A 109 0.64 -7.82 16.33
CA ASN A 109 -0.31 -8.06 17.41
C ASN A 109 -1.65 -8.62 16.90
N ASN A 110 -1.93 -8.46 15.60
CA ASN A 110 -3.15 -8.94 14.94
C ASN A 110 -2.93 -10.15 14.03
N GLY A 111 -1.72 -10.73 14.02
CA GLY A 111 -1.40 -11.92 13.23
C GLY A 111 -1.47 -11.70 11.72
N ILE A 112 -1.16 -10.47 11.26
CA ILE A 112 -1.18 -10.09 9.84
C ILE A 112 0.24 -10.21 9.29
N SER A 113 0.41 -10.96 8.20
CA SER A 113 1.68 -11.05 7.50
C SER A 113 1.77 -9.97 6.42
N ILE A 114 2.93 -9.31 6.35
CA ILE A 114 3.26 -8.32 5.34
C ILE A 114 4.61 -8.73 4.78
N ASP A 115 4.66 -9.03 3.50
CA ASP A 115 5.84 -9.58 2.82
C ASP A 115 6.97 -8.55 2.73
N LYS A 116 6.61 -7.26 2.58
CA LYS A 116 7.62 -6.18 2.56
C LYS A 116 7.09 -4.85 3.06
N TYR A 117 7.91 -4.18 3.84
CA TYR A 117 7.68 -2.81 4.29
C TYR A 117 8.56 -1.83 3.51
N TRP A 118 7.95 -0.72 3.13
CA TRP A 118 8.57 0.45 2.53
C TRP A 118 8.33 1.65 3.44
N TYR A 119 9.25 2.62 3.44
CA TYR A 119 9.06 3.85 4.20
C TYR A 119 9.43 5.08 3.37
N SER A 120 8.76 6.20 3.65
CA SER A 120 9.03 7.49 3.03
C SER A 120 9.15 8.59 4.10
N ASN A 121 10.13 9.48 3.91
CA ASN A 121 10.30 10.70 4.71
C ASN A 121 9.50 11.88 4.14
N ASN A 122 8.73 11.67 3.07
CA ASN A 122 8.01 12.74 2.36
C ASN A 122 6.58 12.98 2.87
N TYR A 123 6.19 12.32 3.96
CA TYR A 123 4.88 12.48 4.59
C TYR A 123 4.81 13.72 5.48
#